data_AF-A0A372N8B3-F1
#
_entry.id   AF-A0A372N8B3-F1
#
_cell.length_a   1.000
_cell.length_b   1.000
_cell.length_c   1.000
_cell.angle_alpha   90.00
_cell.angle_beta   90.00
_cell.angle_gamma   90.00
#
_symmetry.space_group_name_H-M   'P 1'
#
loop_
_entity.id
_entity.type
_entity.pdbx_description
1 polymer ?
#
loop_
_entity_poly.entity_id
_entity_poly.type
_entity_poly.pdbx_seq_one_letter_code
_entity_poly.pdbx_strand_id
1 'polypeptide(L)'
;MPDNIIDIRRFFRDRFEYYMDKKDSYGADVRDNAPVTLRDLCQILTEDQEPFPRRYDPDMRKICGYEYLTWLREERSYGDVARLIGRLIAAEDGQMPPVGVRWVHAVLKRGAAD
;
A
#
# COMPACT_ATOMS: atom_id res chain seq x y z
N MET A 1 19.03 9.48 -1.99
CA MET A 1 17.86 8.62 -1.67
C MET A 1 17.79 7.57 -2.78
N PRO A 2 16.89 6.57 -2.79
CA PRO A 2 16.64 5.88 -4.05
C PRO A 2 16.02 6.89 -5.03
N ASP A 3 16.84 7.45 -5.91
CA ASP A 3 16.44 8.57 -6.78
C ASP A 3 15.70 8.08 -8.04
N ASN A 4 15.45 6.77 -8.16
CA ASN A 4 14.80 6.15 -9.30
C ASN A 4 13.44 5.56 -8.91
N ILE A 5 12.38 6.03 -9.57
CA ILE A 5 11.00 5.56 -9.35
C ILE A 5 10.83 4.05 -9.59
N ILE A 6 11.63 3.46 -10.48
CA ILE A 6 11.62 2.00 -10.73
C ILE A 6 12.11 1.25 -9.50
N ASP A 7 13.17 1.73 -8.85
CA ASP A 7 13.69 1.14 -7.62
C ASP A 7 12.71 1.33 -6.46
N ILE A 8 12.09 2.52 -6.34
CA ILE A 8 11.05 2.80 -5.33
C ILE A 8 9.88 1.82 -5.47
N ARG A 9 9.36 1.62 -6.69
CA ARG A 9 8.27 0.65 -6.95
C ARG A 9 8.70 -0.78 -6.67
N ARG A 10 9.96 -1.15 -6.93
CA ARG A 10 10.51 -2.47 -6.57
C ARG A 10 10.52 -2.64 -5.05
N PHE A 11 11.15 -1.72 -4.33
CA PHE A 11 11.22 -1.77 -2.86
C PHE A 11 9.82 -1.81 -2.24
N PHE A 12 8.88 -1.03 -2.76
CA PHE A 12 7.50 -1.09 -2.28
C PHE A 12 6.90 -2.49 -2.39
N ARG A 13 7.07 -3.18 -3.52
CA ARG A 13 6.57 -4.54 -3.68
C ARG A 13 7.27 -5.52 -2.74
N ASP A 14 8.60 -5.45 -2.65
CA ASP A 14 9.38 -6.36 -1.79
C ASP A 14 8.98 -6.21 -0.32
N ARG A 15 8.77 -4.97 0.13
CA ARG A 15 8.34 -4.62 1.49
C ARG A 15 6.86 -4.93 1.74
N PHE A 16 6.01 -4.74 0.73
CA PHE A 16 4.60 -5.14 0.77
C PHE A 16 4.46 -6.66 0.94
N GLU A 17 5.16 -7.44 0.14
CA GLU A 17 5.17 -8.91 0.23
C GLU A 17 5.62 -9.37 1.62
N TYR A 18 6.70 -8.77 2.15
CA TYR A 18 7.16 -9.05 3.50
C TYR A 18 6.15 -8.67 4.58
N TYR A 19 5.52 -7.50 4.48
CA TYR A 19 4.46 -7.08 5.40
C TYR A 19 3.27 -8.04 5.36
N MET A 20 2.91 -8.55 4.18
CA MET A 20 1.82 -9.53 4.06
C MET A 20 2.13 -10.87 4.72
N ASP A 21 3.40 -11.30 4.72
CA ASP A 21 3.85 -12.54 5.36
C ASP A 21 4.11 -12.40 6.87
N LYS A 22 4.77 -11.31 7.28
CA LYS A 22 5.27 -11.14 8.66
C LYS A 22 4.49 -10.16 9.53
N LYS A 23 3.59 -9.37 8.94
CA LYS A 23 2.90 -8.26 9.63
C LYS A 23 3.86 -7.25 10.27
N ASP A 24 5.03 -7.07 9.66
CA ASP A 24 6.03 -6.09 10.07
C ASP A 24 6.17 -5.00 9.00
N SER A 25 5.78 -3.77 9.38
CA SER A 25 5.82 -2.58 8.54
C SER A 25 7.16 -1.83 8.57
N TYR A 26 8.01 -2.13 9.56
CA TYR A 26 9.38 -1.61 9.62
C TYR A 26 10.26 -2.32 8.61
N GLY A 27 9.96 -3.59 8.32
CA GLY A 27 10.70 -4.42 7.38
C GLY A 27 12.16 -4.60 7.79
N ALA A 28 12.43 -4.68 9.09
CA ALA A 28 13.79 -4.69 9.62
C ALA A 28 14.65 -5.84 9.04
N ASP A 29 14.00 -6.94 8.65
CA ASP A 29 14.67 -8.12 8.07
C ASP A 29 14.63 -8.20 6.53
N VAL A 30 14.04 -7.20 5.85
CA VAL A 30 14.03 -7.17 4.39
C VAL A 30 15.40 -6.71 3.89
N ARG A 31 16.14 -7.64 3.29
CA ARG A 31 17.51 -7.43 2.78
C ARG A 31 17.53 -6.82 1.37
N ASP A 32 16.74 -5.78 1.12
CA ASP A 32 16.71 -5.07 -0.16
C ASP A 32 17.69 -3.87 -0.23
N ASN A 33 18.42 -3.61 0.87
CA ASN A 33 19.35 -2.48 1.06
C ASN A 33 18.71 -1.09 0.94
N ALA A 34 17.38 -0.98 0.97
CA ALA A 34 16.69 0.29 0.97
C ALA A 34 16.78 0.94 2.37
N PRO A 35 17.20 2.21 2.50
CA PRO A 35 17.26 2.91 3.78
C PRO A 35 15.90 3.48 4.22
N VAL A 36 14.79 3.00 3.64
CA VAL A 36 13.44 3.53 3.83
C VAL A 36 12.48 2.41 4.25
N THR A 37 11.50 2.74 5.08
CA THR A 37 10.49 1.81 5.56
C THR A 37 9.32 1.68 4.56
N LEU A 38 8.44 0.70 4.76
CA LEU A 38 7.21 0.59 3.97
C LEU A 38 6.33 1.85 4.14
N ARG A 39 6.32 2.44 5.33
CA ARG A 39 5.58 3.69 5.61
C ARG A 39 6.12 4.85 4.75
N ASP A 40 7.44 4.99 4.65
CA ASP A 40 8.07 6.02 3.83
C ASP A 40 7.75 5.80 2.35
N LEU A 41 7.81 4.54 1.89
CA LEU A 41 7.45 4.19 0.51
C LEU A 41 5.98 4.48 0.20
N CYS A 42 5.05 4.27 1.14
CA CYS A 42 3.65 4.68 1.00
C CYS A 42 3.51 6.19 0.81
N GLN A 43 4.27 7.00 1.55
CA GLN A 43 4.23 8.46 1.40
C GLN A 43 4.78 8.89 0.05
N ILE A 44 5.91 8.32 -0.37
CA ILE A 44 6.55 8.62 -1.66
C ILE A 44 5.64 8.28 -2.84
N LEU A 45 4.96 7.12 -2.79
CA LEU A 45 4.14 6.62 -3.90
C LEU A 45 2.69 7.11 -3.89
N THR A 46 2.27 7.94 -2.93
CA THR A 46 0.84 8.30 -2.73
C THR A 46 0.13 8.81 -3.98
N GLU A 47 0.86 9.48 -4.88
CA GLU A 47 0.34 10.06 -6.12
C GLU A 47 0.79 9.31 -7.38
N ASP A 48 1.51 8.20 -7.24
CA ASP A 48 2.03 7.41 -8.37
C ASP A 48 0.87 6.75 -9.13
N GLN A 49 0.73 7.12 -10.41
CA GLN A 49 -0.35 6.65 -11.28
C GLN A 49 -0.01 5.37 -12.06
N GLU A 50 1.18 4.81 -11.90
CA GLU A 50 1.54 3.57 -12.58
C GLU A 50 0.64 2.42 -12.13
N PRO A 51 0.18 1.56 -13.05
CA PRO A 51 -0.59 0.38 -12.70
C PRO A 51 0.15 -0.53 -11.71
N PHE A 52 -0.57 -0.91 -10.65
CA PHE A 52 -0.11 -1.90 -9.69
C PHE A 52 -0.28 -3.31 -10.27
N PRO A 53 0.71 -4.22 -10.15
CA PRO A 53 0.63 -5.53 -10.78
C PRO A 53 -0.52 -6.39 -10.24
N ARG A 54 -1.41 -6.85 -11.12
CA ARG A 54 -2.58 -7.69 -10.77
C ARG A 54 -2.25 -9.00 -10.06
N ARG A 55 -0.99 -9.47 -10.13
CA ARG A 55 -0.55 -10.67 -9.37
C ARG A 55 -0.72 -10.52 -7.85
N TYR A 56 -0.84 -9.30 -7.35
CA TYR A 56 -1.07 -9.00 -5.93
C TYR A 56 -2.56 -8.93 -5.54
N ASP A 57 -3.49 -9.10 -6.48
CA ASP A 57 -4.93 -9.11 -6.19
C ASP A 57 -5.34 -10.07 -5.06
N PRO A 58 -4.74 -11.29 -4.93
CA PRO A 58 -5.02 -12.16 -3.79
C PRO A 58 -4.68 -11.54 -2.43
N ASP A 59 -3.59 -10.77 -2.34
CA ASP A 59 -3.20 -10.08 -1.10
C ASP A 59 -4.08 -8.86 -0.86
N MET A 60 -4.43 -8.13 -1.91
CA MET A 60 -5.40 -7.03 -1.82
C MET A 60 -6.78 -7.53 -1.41
N ARG A 61 -7.19 -8.75 -1.78
CA ARG A 61 -8.41 -9.37 -1.27
C ARG A 61 -8.38 -9.58 0.24
N LYS A 62 -7.23 -9.96 0.81
CA LYS A 62 -7.06 -10.11 2.26
C LYS A 62 -7.17 -8.76 2.97
N ILE A 63 -6.56 -7.72 2.40
CA ILE A 63 -6.57 -6.36 2.96
C ILE A 63 -7.96 -5.72 2.88
N CYS A 64 -8.57 -5.75 1.69
CA CYS A 64 -9.85 -5.09 1.45
C CYS A 64 -11.03 -5.82 2.10
N GLY A 65 -10.89 -7.12 2.38
CA GLY A 65 -11.94 -7.93 3.01
C GLY A 65 -13.25 -7.86 2.23
N TYR A 66 -14.34 -7.50 2.90
CA TYR A 66 -15.67 -7.38 2.29
C TYR A 66 -15.77 -6.22 1.28
N GLU A 67 -14.84 -5.26 1.30
CA GLU A 67 -14.78 -4.16 0.32
C GLU A 67 -13.94 -4.50 -0.91
N TYR A 68 -13.51 -5.75 -1.09
CA TYR A 68 -12.76 -6.16 -2.27
C TYR A 68 -13.50 -5.93 -3.59
N LEU A 69 -14.84 -5.92 -3.57
CA LEU A 69 -15.61 -5.53 -4.77
C LEU A 69 -15.43 -4.06 -5.14
N THR A 70 -15.10 -3.18 -4.19
CA THR A 70 -14.73 -1.78 -4.48
C THR A 70 -13.36 -1.74 -5.16
N TRP A 71 -12.40 -2.54 -4.67
CA TRP A 71 -11.09 -2.68 -5.27
C TRP A 71 -11.17 -3.07 -6.76
N LEU A 72 -11.95 -4.11 -7.09
CA LEU A 72 -12.06 -4.67 -8.43
C LEU A 72 -12.72 -3.78 -9.51
N ARG A 73 -13.27 -2.62 -9.17
CA ARG A 73 -14.04 -1.80 -10.12
C ARG A 73 -13.22 -1.21 -11.25
N GLU A 74 -11.93 -0.99 -11.01
CA GLU A 74 -11.03 -0.35 -11.96
C GLU A 74 -9.59 -0.83 -11.73
N GLU A 75 -8.70 -0.52 -12.66
CA GLU A 75 -7.27 -0.78 -12.49
C GLU A 75 -6.71 0.12 -11.40
N ARG A 76 -5.84 -0.44 -10.56
CA ARG A 76 -5.33 0.23 -9.36
C ARG A 76 -3.90 0.63 -9.56
N SER A 77 -3.55 1.84 -9.12
CA SER A 77 -2.19 2.36 -9.21
C SER A 77 -1.35 2.02 -7.98
N TYR A 78 -0.04 2.24 -8.06
CA TYR A 78 0.81 2.23 -6.87
C TYR A 78 0.32 3.22 -5.81
N GLY A 79 -0.18 4.40 -6.21
CA GLY A 79 -0.75 5.39 -5.29
C GLY A 79 -2.00 4.91 -4.57
N ASP A 80 -2.88 4.18 -5.27
CA ASP A 80 -4.04 3.55 -4.62
C ASP A 80 -3.63 2.56 -3.52
N VAL A 81 -2.68 1.68 -3.83
CA VAL A 81 -2.18 0.70 -2.86
C VAL A 81 -1.42 1.40 -1.72
N ALA A 82 -0.55 2.34 -2.05
CA ALA A 82 0.23 3.11 -1.08
C ALA A 82 -0.67 3.80 -0.06
N ARG A 83 -1.76 4.43 -0.51
CA ARG A 83 -2.76 5.05 0.37
C ARG A 83 -3.49 4.05 1.25
N LEU A 84 -3.87 2.88 0.72
CA LEU A 84 -4.54 1.83 1.49
C LEU A 84 -3.61 1.27 2.57
N ILE A 85 -2.38 0.92 2.21
CA ILE A 85 -1.39 0.35 3.13
C ILE A 85 -0.94 1.39 4.16
N GLY A 86 -0.69 2.63 3.73
CA GLY A 86 -0.36 3.72 4.66
C GLY A 86 -1.46 3.98 5.68
N ARG A 87 -2.73 3.94 5.25
CA ARG A 87 -3.89 4.07 6.16
C ARG A 87 -4.01 2.90 7.14
N LEU A 88 -3.71 1.68 6.69
CA LEU A 88 -3.75 0.47 7.51
C LEU A 88 -2.64 0.51 8.57
N ILE A 89 -1.39 0.76 8.16
CA ILE A 89 -0.24 0.89 9.06
C ILE A 89 -0.50 1.99 10.09
N ALA A 90 -1.00 3.16 9.67
CA ALA A 90 -1.31 4.25 10.60
C ALA A 90 -2.39 3.87 11.63
N ALA A 91 -3.33 2.98 11.30
CA ALA A 91 -4.27 2.41 12.28
C ALA A 91 -3.58 1.46 13.25
N GLU A 92 -2.72 0.57 12.74
CA GLU A 92 -1.96 -0.40 13.55
C GLU A 92 -1.03 0.30 14.55
N ASP A 93 -0.42 1.41 14.15
CA ASP A 93 0.45 2.25 14.98
C ASP A 93 -0.31 3.19 15.94
N GLY A 94 -1.65 3.13 15.96
CA GLY A 94 -2.50 4.01 16.77
C GLY A 94 -2.47 5.49 16.37
N GLN A 95 -1.91 5.83 15.20
CA GLN A 95 -1.87 7.20 14.66
C GLN A 95 -3.20 7.61 14.03
N MET A 96 -4.04 6.65 13.66
CA MET A 96 -5.39 6.85 13.15
C MET A 96 -6.35 5.86 13.82
N PRO A 97 -7.68 6.15 13.81
CA PRO A 97 -8.66 5.17 14.24
C PRO A 97 -8.53 3.86 13.46
N PRO A 98 -8.89 2.70 14.05
CA PRO A 98 -8.91 1.43 13.33
C PRO A 98 -9.68 1.49 12.02
N VAL A 99 -9.26 0.70 11.03
CA VAL A 99 -10.01 0.59 9.77
C VAL A 99 -11.36 -0.06 10.04
N GLY A 100 -12.44 0.65 9.66
CA GLY A 100 -13.82 0.25 9.91
C GLY A 100 -14.58 -0.02 8.62
N VAL A 101 -15.90 0.18 8.65
CA VAL A 101 -16.74 -0.01 7.46
C VAL A 101 -16.52 1.08 6.42
N ARG A 102 -16.42 0.69 5.14
CA ARG A 102 -16.25 1.58 3.98
C ARG A 102 -14.90 2.29 3.89
N TRP A 103 -13.87 1.78 4.56
CA TRP A 103 -12.56 2.43 4.61
C TRP A 103 -11.84 2.35 3.27
N VAL A 104 -11.94 1.22 2.54
CA VAL A 104 -11.33 1.07 1.21
C VAL A 104 -11.96 2.06 0.25
N HIS A 105 -13.29 2.16 0.25
CA HIS A 105 -14.00 3.15 -0.54
C HIS A 105 -13.59 4.59 -0.17
N ALA A 106 -13.48 4.91 1.13
CA ALA A 106 -13.11 6.25 1.58
C ALA A 106 -11.68 6.65 1.17
N VAL A 107 -10.74 5.70 1.21
CA VAL A 107 -9.35 5.92 0.79
C VAL A 107 -9.28 6.12 -0.73
N LEU A 108 -9.91 5.23 -1.51
CA LEU A 108 -9.85 5.30 -2.97
C LEU A 108 -10.62 6.49 -3.55
N LYS A 109 -11.71 6.94 -2.92
CA LYS A 109 -12.45 8.13 -3.37
C LYS A 109 -11.61 9.41 -3.29
N ARG A 110 -10.67 9.52 -2.36
CA ARG A 110 -9.74 10.67 -2.29
C ARG A 110 -8.73 10.68 -3.43
N GLY A 111 -8.52 9.53 -4.09
CA GLY A 111 -7.64 9.39 -5.23
C GLY A 111 -8.28 9.64 -6.58
N ALA A 112 -9.60 9.62 -6.66
CA ALA A 112 -10.38 9.81 -7.88
C ALA A 112 -10.84 11.27 -8.09
N ALA A 113 -10.33 12.21 -7.29
CA ALA A 113 -10.60 13.63 -7.46
C ALA A 113 -9.48 14.26 -8.28
N ASP A 114 -9.60 14.15 -9.61
CA ASP A 114 -9.02 15.04 -10.61
C ASP A 114 -10.07 15.27 -11.71
#